data_AF-A0A6A5XBQ1-F1
#
_entry.id   AF-A0A6A5XBQ1-F1
#
_cell.length_a   1.000
_cell.length_b   1.000
_cell.length_c   1.000
_cell.angle_alpha   90.00
_cell.angle_beta   90.00
_cell.angle_gamma   90.00
#
_symmetry.space_group_name_H-M   'P 1'
#
loop_
_entity.id
_entity.type
_entity.pdbx_description
1 polymer ?
#
loop_
_entity_poly.entity_id
_entity_poly.type
_entity_poly.pdbx_seq_one_letter_code
_entity_poly.pdbx_strand_id
1 'polypeptide(L)'
;GQSATWLAAFTGKLELVTKLLELNPNLDKGDYDGWTPLHVGVDNLEITKLLIGSGANPNRGKQDNYTPLHLATAWKEEQIVTFLLEHGADPRITTDDGRTALHL
;
A
#
# COMPACT_ATOMS: atom_id res chain seq x y z
N GLY A 1 14.53 -1.16 10.72
CA GLY A 1 14.41 -0.83 9.30
C GLY A 1 15.10 -1.87 8.44
N GLN A 2 14.34 -2.80 7.86
CA GLN A 2 14.81 -3.72 6.81
C GLN A 2 13.77 -3.89 5.68
N SER A 3 12.50 -3.56 5.92
CA SER A 3 11.42 -3.74 4.94
C SER A 3 11.44 -2.71 3.80
N ALA A 4 11.70 -1.43 4.08
CA ALA A 4 11.84 -0.39 3.06
C ALA A 4 12.98 -0.66 2.06
N THR A 5 14.08 -1.28 2.52
CA THR A 5 15.22 -1.68 1.67
C THR A 5 14.92 -2.93 0.83
N TRP A 6 14.01 -3.80 1.26
CA TRP A 6 13.54 -4.95 0.47
C TRP A 6 12.55 -4.54 -0.64
N LEU A 7 11.73 -3.49 -0.43
CA LEU A 7 10.73 -3.03 -1.40
C LEU A 7 11.25 -2.09 -2.47
N ALA A 8 12.35 -1.36 -2.24
CA ALA A 8 13.04 -0.64 -3.32
C ALA A 8 13.57 -1.60 -4.42
N ALA A 9 13.78 -2.88 -4.09
CA ALA A 9 14.09 -3.93 -5.07
C ALA A 9 12.85 -4.45 -5.81
N PHE A 10 11.64 -4.11 -5.34
CA PHE A 10 10.37 -4.61 -5.85
C PHE A 10 9.72 -3.81 -6.96
N THR A 11 10.08 -2.53 -7.10
CA THR A 11 9.58 -1.61 -8.15
C THR A 11 9.83 -2.11 -9.58
N GLY A 12 10.62 -3.18 -9.77
CA GLY A 12 10.83 -3.80 -11.09
C GLY A 12 10.62 -5.31 -11.18
N LYS A 13 10.15 -6.02 -10.14
CA LYS A 13 10.09 -7.49 -10.16
C LYS A 13 8.84 -8.07 -9.48
N LEU A 14 7.72 -8.04 -10.20
CA LEU A 14 6.44 -8.69 -9.82
C LEU A 14 6.64 -10.16 -9.36
N GLU A 15 7.47 -10.92 -10.07
CA GLU A 15 7.75 -12.34 -9.77
C GLU A 15 8.38 -12.55 -8.39
N LEU A 16 9.24 -11.62 -7.97
CA LEU A 16 9.84 -11.68 -6.65
C LEU A 16 8.76 -11.40 -5.58
N VAL A 17 7.74 -10.58 -5.89
CA VAL A 17 6.71 -10.13 -4.92
C VAL A 17 5.84 -11.32 -4.62
N THR A 18 5.38 -11.99 -5.67
CA THR A 18 4.62 -13.23 -5.61
C THR A 18 5.37 -14.28 -4.79
N LYS A 19 6.66 -14.49 -5.07
CA LYS A 19 7.46 -15.49 -4.36
C LYS A 19 7.67 -15.15 -2.88
N LEU A 20 7.77 -13.87 -2.53
CA LEU A 20 7.88 -13.46 -1.13
C LEU A 20 6.53 -13.53 -0.39
N LEU A 21 5.40 -13.33 -1.07
CA LEU A 21 4.06 -13.61 -0.53
C LEU A 21 3.84 -15.09 -0.24
N GLU A 22 4.28 -15.97 -1.13
CA GLU A 22 4.23 -17.42 -0.92
C GLU A 22 5.05 -17.87 0.30
N LEU A 23 6.20 -17.24 0.54
CA LEU A 23 7.10 -17.60 1.64
C LEU A 23 6.70 -16.98 2.98
N ASN A 24 5.92 -15.89 2.98
CA ASN A 24 5.48 -15.23 4.20
C ASN A 24 4.06 -14.65 4.07
N PRO A 25 3.00 -15.43 4.38
CA PRO A 25 1.63 -14.97 4.25
C PRO A 25 1.25 -13.79 5.18
N ASN A 26 2.13 -13.37 6.10
CA ASN A 26 1.90 -12.24 7.00
C ASN A 26 2.47 -10.90 6.47
N LEU A 27 2.45 -10.67 5.15
CA LEU A 27 3.01 -9.46 4.52
C LEU A 27 2.28 -8.15 4.90
N ASP A 28 1.11 -8.21 5.54
CA ASP A 28 0.45 -7.01 6.08
C ASP A 28 1.14 -6.43 7.33
N LYS A 29 2.21 -7.06 7.83
CA LYS A 29 3.03 -6.48 8.90
C LYS A 29 3.82 -5.29 8.37
N GLY A 30 3.48 -4.12 8.86
CA GLY A 30 4.23 -2.89 8.63
C GLY A 30 5.65 -2.97 9.19
N ASP A 31 6.54 -2.14 8.66
CA ASP A 31 7.87 -1.96 9.22
C ASP A 31 7.85 -1.06 10.48
N TYR A 32 9.03 -0.59 10.91
CA TYR A 32 9.15 0.24 12.11
C TYR A 32 8.40 1.57 11.99
N ASP A 33 8.21 2.05 10.77
CA ASP A 33 7.52 3.29 10.44
C ASP A 33 6.07 2.99 9.99
N GLY A 34 5.61 1.74 10.13
CA GLY A 34 4.28 1.28 9.75
C GLY A 34 4.09 1.05 8.26
N TRP A 35 5.15 1.10 7.43
CA TRP A 35 5.03 0.87 6.00
C TRP A 35 4.70 -0.58 5.71
N THR A 36 3.61 -0.79 4.98
CA THR A 36 3.23 -2.11 4.47
C THR A 36 3.64 -2.23 3.01
N PRO A 37 3.73 -3.45 2.47
CA PRO A 37 3.93 -3.66 1.04
C PRO A 37 2.90 -2.93 0.18
N LEU A 38 1.65 -2.84 0.66
CA LEU A 38 0.59 -2.15 -0.07
C LEU A 38 0.88 -0.65 -0.18
N HIS A 39 1.47 -0.01 0.83
CA HIS A 39 1.86 1.40 0.73
C HIS A 39 2.90 1.64 -0.37
N VAL A 40 3.82 0.70 -0.58
CA VAL A 40 4.87 0.85 -1.61
C VAL A 40 4.37 0.41 -2.97
N GLY A 41 3.49 -0.60 -3.03
CA GLY A 41 2.98 -1.16 -4.28
C GLY A 41 1.93 -0.31 -5.00
N VAL A 42 1.50 0.83 -4.45
CA VAL A 42 0.54 1.73 -5.10
C VAL A 42 1.13 2.54 -6.26
N ASP A 43 2.37 2.29 -6.67
CA ASP A 43 2.97 2.77 -7.91
C ASP A 43 2.79 1.78 -9.08
N ASN A 44 2.25 0.59 -8.82
CA ASN A 44 2.08 -0.46 -9.81
C ASN A 44 0.76 -1.21 -9.58
N LEU A 45 -0.16 -1.09 -10.54
CA LEU A 45 -1.50 -1.65 -10.45
C LEU A 45 -1.50 -3.18 -10.26
N GLU A 46 -0.61 -3.90 -10.93
CA GLU A 46 -0.56 -5.37 -10.84
C GLU A 46 -0.04 -5.84 -9.48
N ILE A 47 0.94 -5.12 -8.91
CA ILE A 47 1.41 -5.36 -7.54
C ILE A 47 0.31 -5.03 -6.53
N THR A 48 -0.40 -3.91 -6.72
CA THR A 48 -1.53 -3.52 -5.86
C THR A 48 -2.61 -4.60 -5.85
N LYS A 49 -3.04 -5.07 -7.03
CA LYS A 49 -4.04 -6.14 -7.18
C LYS A 49 -3.62 -7.41 -6.45
N LEU A 50 -2.37 -7.83 -6.66
CA LEU A 50 -1.80 -9.02 -6.05
C LEU A 50 -1.76 -8.93 -4.52
N LEU A 51 -1.39 -7.77 -3.97
CA LEU A 51 -1.36 -7.54 -2.52
C LEU A 51 -2.75 -7.52 -1.90
N ILE A 52 -3.72 -6.84 -2.53
CA ILE A 52 -5.12 -6.84 -2.08
C ILE A 52 -5.72 -8.26 -2.16
N GLY A 53 -5.49 -8.97 -3.26
CA GLY A 53 -5.92 -10.36 -3.43
C GLY A 53 -5.27 -11.33 -2.43
N SER A 54 -4.10 -10.99 -1.90
CA SER A 54 -3.42 -11.74 -0.83
C SER A 54 -3.89 -11.36 0.58
N GLY A 55 -4.90 -10.50 0.71
CA GLY A 55 -5.49 -10.11 2.00
C GLY A 55 -4.84 -8.89 2.67
N ALA A 56 -4.07 -8.09 1.95
CA ALA A 56 -3.56 -6.83 2.49
C ALA A 56 -4.71 -5.89 2.88
N ASN A 57 -4.55 -5.16 3.98
CA ASN A 57 -5.57 -4.23 4.45
C ASN A 57 -5.41 -2.85 3.77
N PRO A 58 -6.36 -2.40 2.91
CA PRO A 58 -6.27 -1.11 2.23
C PRO A 58 -6.39 0.11 3.17
N ASN A 59 -6.83 -0.10 4.40
CA ASN A 59 -7.06 0.96 5.40
C ASN A 59 -5.97 1.04 6.46
N ARG A 60 -4.95 0.19 6.39
CA ARG A 60 -3.84 0.24 7.34
C ARG A 60 -3.04 1.51 7.09
N GLY A 61 -3.02 2.41 8.07
CA GLY A 61 -2.15 3.59 8.07
C GLY A 61 -0.73 3.25 8.51
N LYS A 62 0.25 3.97 7.96
CA LYS A 62 1.61 4.03 8.51
C LYS A 62 1.67 4.98 9.74
N GLN A 63 2.85 5.27 10.27
CA GLN A 63 3.02 5.99 11.54
C GLN A 63 2.34 7.37 11.65
N ASP A 64 2.14 8.08 10.54
CA ASP A 64 1.41 9.37 10.44
C ASP A 64 -0.04 9.21 9.90
N ASN A 65 -0.54 7.98 9.99
CA ASN A 65 -1.85 7.51 9.55
C ASN A 65 -2.11 7.68 8.04
N TYR A 66 -1.08 7.88 7.22
CA TYR A 66 -1.21 7.81 5.77
C TYR A 66 -1.54 6.38 5.37
N THR A 67 -2.64 6.21 4.65
CA THR A 67 -3.07 4.93 4.08
C THR A 67 -2.55 4.77 2.64
N PRO A 68 -2.60 3.57 2.05
CA PRO A 68 -2.34 3.37 0.62
C PRO A 68 -3.13 4.30 -0.29
N LEU A 69 -4.38 4.63 0.07
CA LEU A 69 -5.22 5.55 -0.70
C LEU A 69 -4.70 7.00 -0.69
N HIS A 70 -4.09 7.45 0.41
CA HIS A 70 -3.43 8.78 0.47
C HIS A 70 -2.26 8.85 -0.50
N LEU A 71 -1.42 7.80 -0.52
CA LEU A 71 -0.25 7.73 -1.40
C LEU A 71 -0.64 7.65 -2.88
N ALA A 72 -1.59 6.78 -3.22
CA ALA A 72 -2.10 6.65 -4.59
C ALA A 72 -2.70 7.97 -5.12
N THR A 73 -3.40 8.72 -4.26
CA THR A 73 -3.95 10.03 -4.62
C THR A 73 -2.85 11.07 -4.82
N ALA A 74 -1.88 11.14 -3.90
CA ALA A 74 -0.75 12.06 -4.00
C ALA A 74 0.11 11.81 -5.26
N TRP A 75 0.19 10.56 -5.74
CA TRP A 75 0.91 10.19 -6.96
C TRP A 75 0.06 10.27 -8.23
N LYS A 76 -1.23 10.62 -8.13
CA LYS A 76 -2.17 10.74 -9.25
C LYS A 76 -2.40 9.44 -10.03
N GLU A 77 -2.32 8.31 -9.34
CA GLU A 77 -2.54 6.98 -9.91
C GLU A 77 -4.05 6.64 -9.94
N GLU A 78 -4.81 7.28 -10.83
CA GLU A 78 -6.29 7.21 -10.87
C GLU A 78 -6.83 5.76 -10.91
N GLN A 79 -6.17 4.87 -11.64
CA GLN A 79 -6.56 3.46 -11.74
C GLN A 79 -6.40 2.74 -10.39
N ILE A 80 -5.33 3.04 -9.66
CA ILE A 80 -5.04 2.44 -8.36
C ILE A 80 -5.96 3.03 -7.29
N VAL A 81 -6.22 4.34 -7.32
CA VAL A 81 -7.22 5.00 -6.46
C VAL A 81 -8.58 4.33 -6.62
N THR A 82 -9.04 4.18 -7.87
CA THR A 82 -10.32 3.53 -8.18
C THR A 82 -10.34 2.10 -7.66
N PHE A 83 -9.29 1.33 -7.95
CA PHE A 83 -9.17 -0.06 -7.51
C PHE A 83 -9.21 -0.19 -5.98
N LEU A 84 -8.48 0.65 -5.24
CA LEU A 84 -8.47 0.63 -3.78
C LEU A 84 -9.85 0.95 -3.20
N LEU A 85 -10.57 1.92 -3.76
CA LEU A 85 -11.94 2.26 -3.34
C LEU A 85 -12.92 1.11 -3.56
N GLU A 86 -12.85 0.45 -4.72
CA GLU A 86 -13.65 -0.74 -5.03
C GLU A 86 -13.38 -1.90 -4.07
N HIS A 87 -12.18 -1.96 -3.49
CA HIS A 87 -11.74 -3.02 -2.57
C HIS A 87 -11.77 -2.59 -1.10
N GLY A 88 -12.56 -1.57 -0.77
CA GLY A 88 -12.88 -1.22 0.62
C GLY A 88 -11.92 -0.24 1.30
N ALA A 89 -11.10 0.49 0.53
CA ALA A 89 -10.41 1.66 1.08
C ALA A 89 -11.43 2.74 1.49
N ASP A 90 -11.30 3.26 2.71
CA ASP A 90 -12.17 4.31 3.25
C ASP A 90 -11.56 5.70 2.95
N PRO A 91 -12.18 6.50 2.06
CA PRO A 91 -11.69 7.84 1.71
C PRO A 91 -11.83 8.86 2.85
N ARG A 92 -12.47 8.50 3.96
CA ARG A 92 -12.68 9.37 5.13
C ARG A 92 -11.59 9.24 6.19
N ILE A 93 -10.69 8.25 6.06
CA ILE A 93 -9.54 8.16 6.97
C ILE A 93 -8.70 9.41 6.80
N THR A 94 -8.32 10.01 7.93
CA THR A 94 -7.48 11.19 7.97
C THR A 94 -6.08 10.86 8.46
N THR A 95 -5.07 11.50 7.89
CA THR A 95 -3.73 11.54 8.47
C THR A 95 -3.76 12.21 9.85
N ASP A 96 -2.65 12.14 10.59
CA ASP A 96 -2.51 12.82 11.88
C ASP A 96 -2.71 14.34 11.78
N ASP A 97 -2.46 14.92 10.60
CA ASP A 97 -2.70 16.34 10.29
C ASP A 97 -4.16 16.65 9.91
N GLY A 98 -5.07 15.67 10.00
CA GLY A 98 -6.49 15.83 9.67
C GLY A 98 -6.80 15.87 8.18
N ARG A 99 -5.86 15.46 7.31
CA ARG A 99 -6.07 15.43 5.86
C ARG A 99 -6.63 14.09 5.43
N THR A 100 -7.74 14.10 4.68
CA THR A 100 -8.19 12.91 3.92
C THR A 100 -7.38 12.77 2.62
N ALA A 101 -7.52 11.62 1.96
CA ALA A 101 -6.87 11.39 0.66
C ALA A 101 -7.20 12.47 -0.39
N LEU A 102 -8.42 13.02 -0.37
CA LEU A 102 -8.86 14.07 -1.31
C LEU A 102 -8.18 15.44 -1.07
N HIS A 103 -7.54 15.64 0.08
CA HIS A 103 -6.80 16.88 0.38
C HIS A 103 -5.36 16.86 -0.17
N LEU A 104 -4.89 15.74 -0.71
CA LEU A 104 -3.51 15.52 -1.16
C LEU A 104 -3.36 15.62 -2.69
#